data_AF-A0A165K0R9-F1
#
_entry.id   AF-A0A165K0R9-F1
#
_cell.length_a   1.000
_cell.length_b   1.000
_cell.length_c   1.000
_cell.angle_alpha   90.00
_cell.angle_beta   90.00
_cell.angle_gamma   90.00
#
_symmetry.space_group_name_H-M   'P 1'
#
loop_
_entity.id
_entity.type
_entity.pdbx_description
1 polymer ?
#
loop_
_entity_poly.entity_id
_entity_poly.type
_entity_poly.pdbx_seq_one_letter_code
_entity_poly.pdbx_strand_id
1 'polypeptide(L)' 'MANPLFRQSRTAVEEACGSQTDPQAIQKAKNALSSAFANSNNEEKKQLHSMQDELNRLS' A
#
# COMPACT_ATOMS: atom_id res chain seq x y z
N MET A 1 -14.72 -2.12 12.53
CA MET A 1 -13.31 -1.91 12.96
C MET A 1 -12.51 -1.43 11.76
N ALA A 2 -11.99 -0.20 11.77
CA ALA A 2 -11.11 0.27 10.70
C ALA A 2 -9.73 -0.35 10.91
N ASN A 3 -9.28 -1.18 9.97
CA ASN A 3 -7.96 -1.79 10.03
C ASN A 3 -6.88 -0.69 9.95
N PRO A 4 -6.07 -0.49 11.01
CA PRO A 4 -5.08 0.58 11.02
C PRO A 4 -4.00 0.37 9.97
N LEU A 5 -3.68 -0.89 9.66
CA LEU A 5 -2.69 -1.24 8.64
C LEU A 5 -3.19 -0.90 7.24
N PHE A 6 -4.49 -1.11 6.97
CA PHE A 6 -5.12 -0.72 5.70
C PHE A 6 -5.08 0.80 5.47
N ARG A 7 -5.32 1.58 6.53
CA ARG A 7 -5.18 3.05 6.46
C ARG A 7 -3.74 3.45 6.20
N GLN A 8 -2.81 2.83 6.91
CA GLN A 8 -1.38 3.12 6.79
C GLN A 8 -0.84 2.76 5.40
N SER A 9 -1.25 1.63 4.82
CA SER A 9 -0.86 1.25 3.46
C SER A 9 -1.40 2.22 2.42
N ARG A 10 -2.63 2.71 2.59
CA ARG A 10 -3.22 3.71 1.69
C ARG A 10 -2.43 5.02 1.72
N THR A 11 -2.15 5.55 2.91
CA THR A 11 -1.35 6.77 3.05
C THR A 11 0.05 6.61 2.45
N ALA A 12 0.70 5.46 2.65
CA ALA A 12 2.01 5.21 2.07
C ALA A 12 1.97 5.17 0.53
N VAL A 13 0.92 4.58 -0.06
CA VAL A 13 0.72 4.58 -1.53
C VAL A 13 0.46 6.00 -2.05
N GLU A 14 -0.32 6.80 -1.32
CA GLU A 14 -0.54 8.22 -1.67
C GLU A 14 0.77 9.02 -1.61
N GLU A 15 1.60 8.81 -0.57
CA GLU A 15 2.92 9.44 -0.46
C GLU A 15 3.87 9.01 -1.59
N ALA A 16 3.87 7.74 -1.96
CA ALA A 16 4.67 7.22 -3.07
C ALA A 16 4.20 7.75 -4.43
N CYS A 17 2.88 7.94 -4.61
CA CYS A 17 2.30 8.53 -5.82
C CYS A 17 2.56 10.05 -5.89
N GLY A 18 2.58 10.76 -4.76
CA GLY A 18 2.99 12.16 -4.70
C GLY A 18 4.49 12.36 -4.89
N SER A 19 5.29 11.39 -4.44
CA SER A 19 6.76 11.41 -4.50
C SER A 19 7.29 10.45 -5.56
N GLN A 20 6.66 10.33 -6.74
CA GLN A 20 6.98 9.36 -7.82
C GLN A 20 8.47 9.10 -8.11
N THR A 21 9.34 10.04 -7.75
CA THR A 21 10.80 10.01 -7.90
C THR A 21 11.56 9.39 -6.72
N ASP A 22 10.91 9.09 -5.60
CA ASP A 22 11.55 8.60 -4.38
C ASP A 22 11.36 7.08 -4.23
N PRO A 23 12.42 6.28 -4.50
CA PRO A 23 12.35 4.83 -4.38
C PRO A 23 12.13 4.36 -2.94
N GLN A 24 12.50 5.16 -1.92
CA GLN A 24 12.23 4.79 -0.54
C GLN A 24 10.74 4.90 -0.20
N ALA A 25 10.03 5.90 -0.74
CA ALA A 25 8.59 6.05 -0.59
C ALA A 25 7.84 4.85 -1.19
N ILE A 26 8.21 4.45 -2.42
CA ILE A 26 7.68 3.24 -3.08
C ILE A 26 7.94 1.99 -2.22
N GLN A 27 9.16 1.86 -1.68
CA GLN A 27 9.51 0.68 -0.89
C GLN A 27 8.80 0.64 0.47
N LYS A 28 8.59 1.80 1.10
CA LYS A 28 7.72 1.92 2.29
C LYS A 28 6.29 1.50 1.98
N ALA A 29 5.72 1.96 0.87
CA ALA A 29 4.38 1.60 0.46
C ALA A 29 4.24 0.09 0.19
N LYS A 30 5.22 -0.54 -0.46
CA LYS A 30 5.27 -2.02 -0.64
C LYS A 30 5.29 -2.75 0.70
N ASN A 31 6.11 -2.31 1.66
CA ASN A 31 6.17 -2.93 2.99
C ASN A 31 4.87 -2.76 3.80
N ALA A 32 4.27 -1.56 3.74
CA ALA A 32 3.00 -1.27 4.41
C ALA A 32 1.85 -2.10 3.83
N LEU A 33 1.78 -2.21 2.49
CA LEU A 33 0.81 -3.07 1.80
C LEU A 33 0.99 -4.54 2.18
N SER A 34 2.22 -5.06 2.21
CA SER A 34 2.48 -6.45 2.60
C SER A 34 2.06 -6.72 4.06
N SER A 35 2.36 -5.80 4.97
CA SER A 35 1.97 -5.88 6.39
C SER A 35 0.45 -5.83 6.57
N ALA A 36 -0.23 -4.94 5.83
CA ALA A 36 -1.68 -4.86 5.80
C ALA A 36 -2.28 -6.16 5.24
N PHE A 37 -1.74 -6.67 4.13
CA PHE A 37 -2.23 -7.87 3.47
C PHE A 37 -2.17 -9.10 4.38
N ALA A 38 -1.11 -9.24 5.18
CA ALA A 38 -0.98 -10.32 6.15
C ALA A 38 -2.07 -10.28 7.26
N ASN A 39 -2.56 -9.09 7.60
CA ASN A 39 -3.48 -8.85 8.72
C ASN A 39 -4.90 -8.43 8.25
N SER A 40 -5.21 -8.60 6.97
CA SER A 40 -6.47 -8.19 6.35
C SER A 40 -7.34 -9.38 5.95
N ASN A 41 -8.65 -9.16 5.92
CA ASN A 41 -9.62 -10.15 5.44
C ASN A 41 -9.61 -10.25 3.91
N ASN A 42 -10.30 -11.24 3.35
CA ASN A 42 -10.30 -11.50 1.90
C ASN A 42 -10.76 -10.30 1.04
N GLU A 43 -11.71 -9.50 1.54
CA GLU A 43 -12.18 -8.29 0.86
C GLU A 43 -11.13 -7.17 0.87
N GLU A 44 -10.52 -6.91 2.03
CA GLU A 44 -9.45 -5.93 2.17
C GLU A 44 -8.21 -6.34 1.35
N LYS A 45 -7.89 -7.64 1.31
CA LYS A 45 -6.81 -8.18 0.47
C LYS A 45 -7.02 -7.87 -1.00
N LYS A 46 -8.25 -7.97 -1.53
CA LYS A 46 -8.53 -7.57 -2.92
C LYS A 46 -8.24 -6.08 -3.14
N GLN A 47 -8.66 -5.22 -2.23
CA GLN A 47 -8.40 -3.77 -2.32
C GLN A 47 -6.90 -3.45 -2.23
N LEU A 48 -6.19 -4.10 -1.30
CA LEU A 48 -4.74 -3.96 -1.13
C LEU A 48 -3.98 -4.47 -2.35
N HIS A 49 -4.43 -5.55 -2.98
CA HIS A 49 -3.82 -6.07 -4.20
C HIS A 49 -3.93 -5.06 -5.35
N SER A 50 -5.10 -4.44 -5.54
CA SER A 50 -5.26 -3.39 -6.56
C SER A 50 -4.34 -2.19 -6.30
N MET A 51 -4.20 -1.76 -5.05
CA MET A 51 -3.26 -0.70 -4.67
C MET A 51 -1.80 -1.09 -4.91
N GLN A 52 -1.46 -2.36 -4.66
CA GLN A 52 -0.13 -2.91 -4.90
C GLN A 52 0.22 -2.92 -6.40
N ASP A 53 -0.74 -3.26 -7.25
CA ASP A 53 -0.62 -3.19 -8.72
C ASP A 53 -0.40 -1.76 -9.20
N GLU A 54 -1.18 -0.78 -8.70
CA GLU A 54 -0.97 0.64 -9.02
C GLU A 54 0.43 1.12 -8.62
N LEU A 55 0.85 0.79 -7.39
CA LEU A 55 2.17 1.16 -6.90
C LEU A 55 3.30 0.51 -7.73
N ASN A 56 3.11 -0.73 -8.20
CA ASN A 56 4.11 -1.42 -9.01
C ASN A 56 4.22 -0.86 -10.43
N ARG A 57 3.20 -0.14 -10.92
CA ARG A 57 3.28 0.62 -12.18
C ARG A 57 4.09 1.91 -12.05
N LEU A 58 4.27 2.40 -10.83
CA LEU A 58 5.00 3.63 -10.52
C LEU A 58 6.50 3.39 -10.25
N SER A 59 6.93 2.13 -10.10
CA SER A 59 8.32 1.73 -9.82
C SER A 59 9.02 1.13 -11.03
#